data_AF-A0A2D0ABZ6-F1
#
_entry.id   AF-A0A2D0ABZ6-F1
#
_cell.length_a   1.000
_cell.length_b   1.000
_cell.length_c   1.000
_cell.angle_alpha   90.00
_cell.angle_beta   90.00
_cell.angle_gamma   90.00
#
_symmetry.space_group_name_H-M   'P 1'
#
loop_
_entity.id
_entity.type
_entity.pdbx_description
1 polymer ?
#
loop_
_entity_poly.entity_id
_entity_poly.type
_entity_poly.pdbx_seq_one_letter_code
_entity_poly.pdbx_strand_id
1 'polypeptide(L)'
;MESLFVCPQRNLSMSWSLLTGGLVLLLLGIVGAYFVDGHLNLQSIVAAHAFTILGPTLLKLGYVLRLVAQHQMRKEGWEACCVTG
;
A
#
# COMPACT_ATOMS: atom_id res chain seq x y z
N MET A 1 -2.73 -12.33 16.50
CA MET A 1 -2.45 -11.62 15.24
C MET A 1 -2.80 -12.43 13.99
N GLU A 2 -3.11 -13.73 14.10
CA GLU A 2 -3.35 -14.60 12.93
C GLU A 2 -4.70 -14.41 12.23
N SER A 3 -5.70 -13.80 12.88
CA SER A 3 -7.04 -13.64 12.32
C SER A 3 -7.17 -12.54 11.26
N LEU A 4 -6.19 -11.62 11.14
CA LEU A 4 -6.26 -10.47 10.22
C LEU A 4 -6.02 -10.85 8.75
N PHE A 5 -5.27 -11.92 8.47
CA PHE A 5 -4.89 -12.30 7.10
C PHE A 5 -5.53 -13.61 6.60
N VAL A 6 -6.53 -14.11 7.32
CA VAL A 6 -7.24 -15.36 6.97
C VAL A 6 -8.08 -15.19 5.71
N CYS A 7 -8.72 -14.03 5.53
CA CYS A 7 -9.59 -13.78 4.40
C CYS A 7 -8.83 -13.18 3.20
N PRO A 8 -8.73 -13.89 2.06
CA PRO A 8 -8.03 -13.34 0.91
C PRO A 8 -8.74 -12.11 0.32
N GLN A 9 -10.07 -12.03 0.41
CA GLN A 9 -10.85 -10.85 0.01
C GLN A 9 -10.47 -9.59 0.81
N ARG A 10 -10.38 -9.71 2.14
CA ARG A 10 -9.92 -8.60 3.00
C ARG A 10 -8.48 -8.21 2.69
N ASN A 11 -7.61 -9.18 2.45
CA ASN A 11 -6.21 -8.93 2.06
C ASN A 11 -6.13 -8.17 0.72
N LEU A 12 -6.98 -8.50 -0.26
CA LEU A 12 -7.09 -7.78 -1.53
C LEU A 12 -7.57 -6.34 -1.35
N SER A 13 -8.60 -6.13 -0.52
CA SER A 13 -9.08 -4.77 -0.21
C SER A 13 -7.99 -3.93 0.48
N MET A 14 -7.31 -4.50 1.49
CA MET A 14 -6.21 -3.83 2.17
C MET A 14 -5.02 -3.58 1.24
N SER A 15 -4.71 -4.52 0.34
CA SER A 15 -3.71 -4.35 -0.72
C SER A 15 -4.05 -3.18 -1.62
N TRP A 16 -5.31 -3.05 -2.05
CA TRP A 16 -5.76 -1.93 -2.89
C TRP A 16 -5.58 -0.58 -2.18
N SER A 17 -5.93 -0.49 -0.89
CA SER A 17 -5.71 0.72 -0.09
C SER A 17 -4.22 1.06 0.05
N LEU A 18 -3.36 0.06 0.27
CA LEU A 18 -1.90 0.27 0.34
C LEU A 18 -1.32 0.70 -1.00
N LEU A 19 -1.81 0.11 -2.11
CA LEU A 19 -1.34 0.44 -3.46
C LEU A 19 -1.76 1.85 -3.86
N THR A 20 -3.02 2.22 -3.66
CA THR A 20 -3.53 3.55 -4.00
C THR A 20 -2.93 4.62 -3.08
N GLY A 21 -2.90 4.37 -1.76
CA GLY A 21 -2.26 5.26 -0.79
C GLY A 21 -0.76 5.45 -1.07
N GLY A 22 -0.02 4.36 -1.34
CA GLY A 22 1.40 4.41 -1.69
C GLY A 22 1.66 5.18 -2.99
N LEU A 23 0.80 5.01 -4.00
CA LEU A 23 0.89 5.76 -5.26
C LEU A 23 0.67 7.26 -5.05
N VAL A 24 -0.41 7.64 -4.36
CA VAL A 24 -0.71 9.06 -4.08
C VAL A 24 0.42 9.70 -3.28
N LEU A 25 0.91 9.02 -2.25
CA LEU A 25 1.98 9.51 -1.39
C LEU A 25 3.31 9.64 -2.17
N LEU A 26 3.63 8.68 -3.05
CA LEU A 26 4.79 8.77 -3.93
C LEU A 26 4.69 9.97 -4.88
N LEU A 27 3.54 10.18 -5.53
CA LEU A 27 3.34 11.30 -6.43
C LEU A 27 3.47 12.65 -5.70
N LEU A 28 2.87 12.77 -4.51
CA LEU A 28 3.04 13.95 -3.66
C LEU A 28 4.50 14.18 -3.26
N GLY A 29 5.22 13.12 -2.90
CA GLY A 29 6.64 13.19 -2.58
C GLY A 29 7.50 13.64 -3.77
N ILE A 30 7.25 13.08 -4.96
CA ILE A 30 7.98 13.45 -6.18
C ILE A 30 7.75 14.92 -6.53
N VAL A 31 6.48 15.35 -6.53
CA VAL A 31 6.14 16.76 -6.81
C VAL A 31 6.79 17.66 -5.78
N GLY A 32 6.63 17.36 -4.49
CA GLY A 32 7.17 18.14 -3.38
C GLY A 32 8.70 18.26 -3.40
N ALA A 33 9.41 17.16 -3.65
CA ALA A 33 10.86 17.08 -3.52
C ALA A 33 11.62 17.52 -4.76
N TYR A 34 11.01 17.47 -5.95
CA TYR A 34 11.72 17.70 -7.22
C TYR A 34 11.12 18.78 -8.13
N PHE A 35 9.85 19.16 -7.95
CA PHE A 35 9.20 20.17 -8.80
C PHE A 35 8.94 21.50 -8.11
N VAL A 36 8.72 21.49 -6.79
CA VAL A 36 8.38 22.69 -6.01
C VAL A 36 9.35 22.93 -4.85
N ASP A 37 10.49 22.25 -4.82
CA ASP A 37 11.50 22.31 -3.76
C ASP A 37 11.94 23.76 -3.44
N GLY A 38 12.11 24.60 -4.46
CA GLY A 38 12.47 26.02 -4.29
C GLY A 38 11.42 26.89 -3.57
N HIS A 39 10.20 26.41 -3.39
CA HIS A 39 9.12 27.12 -2.68
C HIS A 39 8.83 26.56 -1.28
N LEU A 40 9.49 25.46 -0.90
CA LEU A 40 9.26 24.74 0.35
C LEU A 40 10.32 25.08 1.39
N ASN A 41 9.93 25.09 2.67
CA ASN A 41 10.89 25.20 3.76
C ASN A 41 11.64 23.87 3.95
N LEU A 42 12.77 23.89 4.68
CA LEU A 42 13.60 22.71 4.90
C LEU A 42 12.81 21.50 5.45
N GLN A 43 11.93 21.73 6.43
CA GLN A 43 11.15 20.65 7.04
C GLN A 43 10.22 19.97 6.02
N SER A 44 9.57 20.78 5.18
CA SER A 44 8.64 20.30 4.17
C SER A 44 9.35 19.57 3.01
N ILE A 45 10.56 19.99 2.63
CA ILE A 45 11.40 19.25 1.67
C ILE A 45 11.80 17.89 2.23
N VAL A 46 12.21 17.84 3.52
CA VAL A 46 12.54 16.57 4.19
C VAL A 46 11.32 15.65 4.24
N ALA A 47 10.14 16.19 4.55
CA ALA A 47 8.89 15.42 4.53
C ALA A 47 8.55 14.90 3.11
N ALA A 48 8.74 15.73 2.07
CA ALA A 48 8.53 15.32 0.69
C ALA A 48 9.47 14.17 0.27
N HIS A 49 10.76 14.24 0.64
CA HIS A 49 11.68 13.13 0.45
C HIS A 49 11.28 11.89 1.26
N ALA A 50 10.80 12.05 2.50
CA ALA A 50 10.27 10.93 3.26
C ALA A 50 9.10 10.25 2.53
N PHE A 51 8.23 11.01 1.87
CA PHE A 51 7.16 10.45 1.04
C PHE A 51 7.69 9.67 -0.17
N THR A 52 8.81 10.08 -0.78
CA THR A 52 9.45 9.29 -1.86
C THR A 52 10.04 7.96 -1.39
N ILE A 53 10.22 7.76 -0.08
CA ILE A 53 10.66 6.50 0.53
C ILE A 53 9.44 5.69 1.00
N LEU A 54 8.48 6.35 1.66
CA LEU A 54 7.26 5.73 2.17
C LEU A 54 6.33 5.26 1.03
N GLY A 55 6.20 6.01 -0.05
CA GLY A 55 5.34 5.66 -1.18
C GLY A 55 5.71 4.30 -1.83
N PRO A 56 6.96 4.10 -2.30
CA PRO A 56 7.39 2.84 -2.89
C PRO A 56 7.40 1.67 -1.90
N THR A 57 7.63 1.93 -0.62
CA THR A 57 7.54 0.89 0.42
C THR A 57 6.10 0.44 0.65
N LEU A 58 5.13 1.36 0.71
CA LEU A 58 3.71 1.02 0.73
C LEU A 58 3.29 0.24 -0.53
N LEU A 59 3.74 0.66 -1.72
CA LEU A 59 3.46 -0.04 -2.97
C LEU A 59 3.99 -1.48 -2.93
N LYS A 60 5.22 -1.68 -2.45
CA LYS A 60 5.83 -3.01 -2.33
C LYS A 60 5.05 -3.90 -1.36
N LEU A 61 4.67 -3.39 -0.20
CA LEU A 61 3.86 -4.12 0.78
C LEU A 61 2.47 -4.45 0.24
N GLY A 62 1.81 -3.50 -0.40
CA GLY A 62 0.51 -3.69 -1.05
C GLY A 62 0.56 -4.75 -2.14
N TYR A 63 1.61 -4.75 -2.96
CA TYR A 63 1.80 -5.76 -4.01
C TYR A 63 2.04 -7.16 -3.45
N VAL A 64 2.92 -7.30 -2.44
CA VAL A 64 3.13 -8.59 -1.77
C VAL A 64 1.84 -9.10 -1.14
N LEU A 65 1.05 -8.23 -0.49
CA LEU A 65 -0.24 -8.61 0.06
C LEU A 65 -1.24 -9.05 -1.02
N ARG A 66 -1.21 -8.42 -2.20
CA ARG A 66 -2.00 -8.84 -3.37
C ARG A 66 -1.62 -10.25 -3.81
N LEU A 67 -0.32 -10.52 -3.95
CA LEU A 67 0.19 -11.83 -4.35
C LEU A 67 -0.18 -12.90 -3.33
N VAL A 68 -0.09 -12.60 -2.03
CA VAL A 68 -0.50 -13.52 -0.96
C VAL A 68 -2.00 -13.83 -1.07
N ALA A 69 -2.84 -12.82 -1.25
CA ALA A 69 -4.28 -13.00 -1.40
C ALA A 69 -4.62 -13.83 -2.65
N GLN A 70 -3.99 -13.55 -3.78
CA GLN A 70 -4.16 -14.32 -5.02
C GLN A 70 -3.65 -15.76 -4.88
N HIS A 71 -2.56 -15.98 -4.14
CA HIS A 71 -2.06 -17.32 -3.82
C HIS A 71 -3.05 -18.09 -2.93
N GLN A 72 -3.65 -17.44 -1.94
CA GLN A 72 -4.68 -18.03 -1.07
C GLN A 72 -5.94 -18.40 -1.86
N MET A 73 -6.41 -17.53 -2.77
CA MET A 73 -7.58 -17.80 -3.63
C MET A 73 -7.39 -18.97 -4.59
N ARG A 74 -6.14 -19.37 -4.84
CA ARG A 74 -5.82 -20.52 -5.71
C ARG A 74 -5.91 -21.86 -4.97
N LYS A 75 -6.10 -21.85 -3.65
CA LYS A 75 -6.26 -23.05 -2.82
C LYS A 75 -7.75 -23.37 -2.66
N GLU A 76 -8.10 -24.65 -2.64
CA GLU A 76 -9.47 -25.09 -2.41
C GLU A 76 -9.99 -24.64 -1.03
N GLY A 77 -11.28 -24.29 -0.96
CA GLY A 77 -11.92 -23.85 0.30
C GLY A 77 -11.67 -22.40 0.71
N TRP A 78 -11.03 -21.57 -0.14
CA TRP A 78 -10.79 -20.14 0.17
C TRP A 78 -12.08 -19.33 0.37
N GLU A 79 -13.17 -19.76 -0.25
CA GLU A 79 -14.49 -19.13 -0.20
C GLU A 79 -15.16 -19.26 1.17
N ALA A 80 -14.74 -20.21 2.02
CA ALA A 80 -15.30 -20.42 3.35
C ALA A 80 -15.24 -19.17 4.24
N CYS A 81 -14.25 -18.30 4.01
CA CYS A 81 -14.14 -17.03 4.71
C CYS A 81 -15.16 -15.96 4.24
N CYS A 82 -15.71 -16.09 3.04
CA CYS A 82 -16.68 -15.13 2.49
C CYS A 82 -18.12 -15.38 2.99
N VAL A 83 -18.38 -16.56 3.56
CA VAL A 83 -19.72 -16.99 4.04
C VAL A 83 -19.93 -16.67 5.53
N THR A 84 -18.86 -16.31 6.23
CA THR A 84 -18.84 -16.03 7.68
C THR A 84 -18.69 -14.54 8.00
N GLY A 85 -18.79 -13.68 6.97
CA GLY A 85 -18.68 -12.22 7.06
C GLY A 85 -20.02 -11.52 7.27
#